data_AF-A0A7C5NYZ8-F1
#
_entry.id   AF-A0A7C5NYZ8-F1
#
_cell.length_a   1.000
_cell.length_b   1.000
_cell.length_c   1.000
_cell.angle_alpha   90.00
_cell.angle_beta   90.00
_cell.angle_gamma   90.00
#
_symmetry.space_group_name_H-M   'P 1'
#
loop_
_entity.id
_entity.type
_entity.pdbx_description
1 polymer ?
#
loop_
_entity_poly.entity_id
_entity_poly.type
_entity_poly.pdbx_seq_one_letter_code
_entity_poly.pdbx_strand_id
1 'polypeptide(L)'
;MAKNNRTSNRRLSVAIGFISVLVVACWHLPSFDQPLERKTLDIKMRYLSTAPPSSEIVHVDITDESLELMGRWPWPRSKLAGVLEILDEAGADIIALDIEMPEPQAVRFISDKTDPYFPPREIIAADGATDVTAVFDDSMLAEVMAKSGKCLMPMHIDTGSPRNLSDRNRQLEKLFSELVTVDIILSFDESRSKIPSELIEDCRNSDPYSIPRAYLRQRALIALERFALEDDKLSNLHIRTGAIIPPLATLIQTASQSGFVTVDPDSDGVVRRIPMIMKAGGRCYPQFALAIAIKSLQREHGHCTIQADADGIELKFADGLERDIPVDDQGSMLINWILPKTQEASGPLHISVKQVADIWQDR
;
A
#
# COMPACT_ATOMS: atom_id res chain seq x y z
N MET A 1 6.08 76.56 22.04
CA MET A 1 5.43 75.26 21.74
C MET A 1 6.41 74.36 20.99
N ALA A 2 7.23 73.52 21.65
CA ALA A 2 8.15 72.60 20.94
C ALA A 2 8.66 71.40 21.78
N LYS A 3 8.00 71.06 22.91
CA LYS A 3 8.52 70.02 23.84
C LYS A 3 7.80 68.66 23.75
N ASN A 4 6.71 68.55 22.98
CA ASN A 4 5.86 67.35 22.96
C ASN A 4 6.20 66.31 21.86
N ASN A 5 7.00 66.65 20.85
CA ASN A 5 7.26 65.74 19.72
C ASN A 5 8.36 64.70 20.01
N ARG A 6 9.32 64.99 20.91
CA ARG A 6 10.43 64.06 21.23
C ARG A 6 9.98 62.80 21.99
N THR A 7 8.99 62.93 22.87
CA THR A 7 8.44 61.81 23.65
C THR A 7 7.51 60.94 22.81
N SER A 8 6.76 61.54 21.88
CA SER A 8 5.90 60.84 20.92
C SER A 8 6.71 59.95 19.97
N ASN A 9 7.76 60.49 19.35
CA ASN A 9 8.61 59.74 18.43
C ASN A 9 9.35 58.58 19.13
N ARG A 10 9.75 58.76 20.39
CA ARG A 10 10.40 57.71 21.17
C ARG A 10 9.44 56.57 21.53
N ARG A 11 8.18 56.88 21.87
CA ARG A 11 7.14 55.86 22.08
C ARG A 11 6.80 55.12 20.79
N LEU A 12 6.75 55.83 19.66
CA LEU A 12 6.52 55.24 18.35
C LEU A 12 7.65 54.27 17.95
N SER A 13 8.92 54.67 18.12
CA SER A 13 10.07 53.80 17.83
C SER A 13 10.10 52.55 18.72
N VAL A 14 9.77 52.68 20.01
CA VAL A 14 9.68 51.54 20.93
C VAL A 14 8.51 50.62 20.55
N ALA A 15 7.36 51.17 20.17
CA ALA A 15 6.22 50.39 19.71
C ALA A 15 6.56 49.63 18.41
N ILE A 16 7.21 50.28 17.45
CA ILE A 16 7.67 49.64 16.20
C ILE A 16 8.65 48.50 16.51
N GLY A 17 9.64 48.74 17.38
CA GLY A 17 10.60 47.71 17.78
C GLY A 17 9.96 46.52 18.51
N PHE A 18 8.96 46.78 19.34
CA PHE A 18 8.22 45.72 20.03
C PHE A 18 7.35 44.92 19.05
N ILE A 19 6.68 45.59 18.11
CA ILE A 19 5.90 44.95 17.05
C ILE A 19 6.81 44.12 16.15
N SER A 20 7.98 44.60 15.76
CA SER A 20 8.89 43.82 14.92
C SER A 20 9.41 42.57 15.63
N VAL A 21 9.72 42.66 16.94
CA VAL A 21 10.08 41.48 17.75
C VAL A 21 8.91 40.50 17.85
N LEU A 22 7.68 40.99 18.06
CA LEU A 22 6.49 40.14 18.09
C LEU A 22 6.22 39.47 16.74
N VAL A 23 6.43 40.17 15.62
CA VAL A 23 6.28 39.58 14.28
C VAL A 23 7.32 38.48 14.05
N VAL A 24 8.59 38.71 14.39
CA VAL A 24 9.64 37.70 14.28
C VAL A 24 9.38 36.53 15.24
N ALA A 25 8.98 36.79 16.48
CA ALA A 25 8.64 35.75 17.44
C ALA A 25 7.42 34.92 16.99
N CYS A 26 6.39 35.57 16.43
CA CYS A 26 5.23 34.90 15.84
C CYS A 26 5.60 34.09 14.58
N TRP A 27 6.57 34.55 13.80
CA TRP A 27 7.10 33.81 12.65
C TRP A 27 7.83 32.52 13.08
N HIS A 28 8.45 32.54 14.26
CA HIS A 28 9.07 31.34 14.86
C HIS A 28 8.10 30.49 15.69
N LEU A 29 6.82 30.86 15.80
CA LEU A 29 5.83 29.97 16.41
C LEU A 29 5.55 28.80 15.45
N PRO A 30 5.64 27.53 15.90
CA PRO A 30 5.52 26.32 15.08
C PRO A 30 4.20 26.12 14.30
N SER A 31 3.30 27.09 14.31
CA SER A 31 1.92 26.95 13.83
C SER A 31 1.48 28.05 12.85
N PHE A 32 2.33 29.06 12.59
CA PHE A 32 1.95 30.21 11.76
C PHE A 32 2.35 30.04 10.28
N ASP A 33 3.35 29.22 10.00
CA ASP A 33 3.88 28.90 8.67
C ASP A 33 3.00 27.90 7.89
N GLN A 34 2.50 26.87 8.58
CA GLN A 34 1.83 25.73 7.93
C GLN A 34 0.59 26.12 7.11
N PRO A 35 -0.32 27.02 7.54
CA PRO A 35 -1.53 27.32 6.77
C PRO A 35 -1.23 28.09 5.48
N LEU A 36 -0.22 28.96 5.49
CA LEU A 36 0.16 29.73 4.31
C LEU A 36 0.89 28.84 3.31
N GLU A 37 1.81 28.00 3.80
CA GLU A 37 2.51 27.00 3.00
C GLU A 37 1.53 26.03 2.33
N ARG A 38 0.56 25.47 3.08
CA ARG A 38 -0.45 24.57 2.51
C ARG A 38 -1.25 25.24 1.39
N LYS A 39 -1.66 26.50 1.59
CA LYS A 39 -2.36 27.26 0.54
C LYS A 39 -1.49 27.50 -0.69
N THR A 40 -0.22 27.82 -0.53
CA THR A 40 0.68 28.02 -1.68
C THR A 40 0.99 26.71 -2.38
N LEU A 41 1.13 25.60 -1.64
CA LEU A 41 1.22 24.25 -2.19
C LEU A 41 -0.03 23.87 -2.98
N ASP A 42 -1.22 24.14 -2.46
CA ASP A 42 -2.49 23.88 -3.16
C ASP A 42 -2.58 24.67 -4.47
N ILE A 43 -2.18 25.96 -4.45
CA ILE A 43 -2.10 26.79 -5.66
C ILE A 43 -1.10 26.19 -6.65
N LYS A 44 0.09 25.80 -6.17
CA LYS A 44 1.13 25.16 -7.00
C LYS A 44 0.58 23.86 -7.62
N MET A 45 -0.03 22.99 -6.83
CA MET A 45 -0.57 21.71 -7.31
C MET A 45 -1.70 21.91 -8.31
N ARG A 46 -2.58 22.89 -8.09
CA ARG A 46 -3.76 23.14 -8.95
C ARG A 46 -3.46 23.89 -10.23
N TYR A 47 -2.44 24.75 -10.25
CA TYR A 47 -2.19 25.64 -11.39
C TYR A 47 -0.79 25.52 -12.00
N LEU A 48 0.17 24.97 -11.27
CA LEU A 48 1.59 24.93 -11.66
C LEU A 48 2.16 23.51 -11.80
N SER A 49 1.33 22.47 -11.64
CA SER A 49 1.80 21.10 -11.91
C SER A 49 2.00 20.89 -13.40
N THR A 50 3.18 20.35 -13.74
CA THR A 50 3.66 20.17 -15.11
C THR A 50 3.89 18.71 -15.48
N ALA A 51 3.60 17.76 -14.58
CA ALA A 51 3.84 16.34 -14.85
C ALA A 51 2.95 15.86 -16.01
N PRO A 52 3.52 15.41 -17.14
CA PRO A 52 2.74 14.80 -18.20
C PRO A 52 2.28 13.40 -17.73
N PRO A 53 1.06 12.96 -18.11
CA PRO A 53 0.67 11.57 -17.92
C PRO A 53 1.56 10.66 -18.79
N SER A 54 1.95 9.51 -18.24
CA SER A 54 2.66 8.48 -19.00
C SER A 54 1.65 7.62 -19.77
N SER A 55 1.96 7.31 -21.03
CA SER A 55 1.21 6.33 -21.82
C SER A 55 1.53 4.88 -21.45
N GLU A 56 2.54 4.67 -20.61
CA GLU A 56 3.00 3.34 -20.17
C GLU A 56 2.29 2.86 -18.90
N ILE A 57 1.52 3.74 -18.26
CA ILE A 57 0.79 3.45 -17.03
C ILE A 57 -0.70 3.45 -17.33
N VAL A 58 -1.34 2.31 -17.09
CA VAL A 58 -2.79 2.12 -17.25
C VAL A 58 -3.40 1.80 -15.90
N HIS A 59 -4.38 2.61 -15.50
CA HIS A 59 -5.21 2.35 -14.34
C HIS A 59 -6.39 1.48 -14.76
N VAL A 60 -6.58 0.37 -14.05
CA VAL A 60 -7.69 -0.56 -14.28
C VAL A 60 -8.67 -0.40 -13.12
N ASP A 61 -9.80 0.24 -13.41
CA ASP A 61 -10.76 0.66 -12.39
C ASP A 61 -11.93 -0.31 -12.26
N ILE A 62 -12.39 -0.49 -11.02
CA ILE A 62 -13.65 -1.16 -10.71
C ILE A 62 -14.77 -0.13 -10.81
N THR A 63 -15.32 0.01 -12.02
CA THR A 63 -16.41 0.94 -12.35
C THR A 63 -17.78 0.31 -12.19
N ASP A 64 -18.85 1.11 -12.27
CA ASP A 64 -20.23 0.61 -12.25
C ASP A 64 -20.49 -0.43 -13.36
N GLU A 65 -20.00 -0.20 -14.59
CA GLU A 65 -20.10 -1.17 -15.68
C GLU A 65 -19.33 -2.48 -15.40
N SER A 66 -18.24 -2.40 -14.63
CA SER A 66 -17.51 -3.59 -14.19
C SER A 66 -18.32 -4.36 -13.16
N LEU A 67 -19.04 -3.68 -12.26
CA LEU A 67 -19.91 -4.30 -11.27
C LEU A 67 -21.19 -4.89 -11.90
N GLU A 68 -21.70 -4.27 -12.97
CA GLU A 68 -22.82 -4.81 -13.75
C GLU A 68 -22.42 -6.12 -14.45
N LEU A 69 -21.22 -6.17 -15.03
CA LEU A 69 -20.70 -7.36 -15.71
C LEU A 69 -20.29 -8.46 -14.70
N MET A 70 -19.49 -8.09 -13.70
CA MET A 70 -18.81 -9.04 -12.82
C MET A 70 -19.55 -9.27 -11.50
N GLY A 71 -20.63 -8.55 -11.23
CA GLY A 71 -21.38 -8.61 -9.98
C GLY A 71 -20.79 -7.75 -8.87
N ARG A 72 -21.39 -7.83 -7.68
CA ARG A 72 -21.10 -6.95 -6.55
C ARG A 72 -19.72 -7.20 -5.94
N TRP A 73 -19.00 -6.11 -5.62
CA TRP A 73 -17.77 -6.13 -4.82
C TRP A 73 -18.06 -6.43 -3.33
N PRO A 74 -17.19 -7.17 -2.60
CA PRO A 74 -15.91 -7.74 -3.04
C PRO A 74 -16.05 -8.98 -3.92
N TRP A 75 -15.23 -9.07 -4.96
CA TRP A 75 -15.24 -10.21 -5.86
C TRP A 75 -14.52 -11.45 -5.27
N PRO A 76 -14.91 -12.66 -5.70
CA PRO A 76 -14.08 -13.86 -5.55
C PRO A 76 -12.69 -13.65 -6.14
N ARG A 77 -11.63 -14.16 -5.50
CA ARG A 77 -10.25 -14.00 -5.98
C ARG A 77 -10.03 -14.72 -7.32
N SER A 78 -10.84 -15.73 -7.65
CA SER A 78 -10.89 -16.32 -9.00
C SER A 78 -11.29 -15.32 -10.09
N LYS A 79 -12.16 -14.34 -9.82
CA LYS A 79 -12.47 -13.27 -10.79
C LYS A 79 -11.30 -12.33 -10.99
N LEU A 80 -10.61 -11.96 -9.90
CA LEU A 80 -9.38 -11.18 -9.99
C LEU A 80 -8.30 -11.95 -10.77
N ALA A 81 -8.19 -13.26 -10.56
CA ALA A 81 -7.27 -14.13 -11.27
C ALA A 81 -7.51 -14.05 -12.80
N GLY A 82 -8.76 -14.16 -13.25
CA GLY A 82 -9.10 -14.00 -14.67
C GLY A 82 -8.74 -12.62 -15.23
N VAL A 83 -8.93 -11.55 -14.46
CA VAL A 83 -8.48 -10.20 -14.87
C VAL A 83 -6.96 -10.14 -15.02
N LEU A 84 -6.21 -10.71 -14.07
CA LEU A 84 -4.75 -10.77 -14.14
C LEU A 84 -4.26 -11.58 -15.35
N GLU A 85 -4.91 -12.69 -15.69
CA GLU A 85 -4.60 -13.48 -16.89
C GLU A 85 -4.76 -12.64 -18.15
N ILE A 86 -5.88 -11.94 -18.30
CA ILE A 86 -6.13 -11.08 -19.46
C ILE A 86 -5.08 -9.97 -19.56
N LEU A 87 -4.72 -9.33 -18.43
CA LEU A 87 -3.68 -8.29 -18.41
C LEU A 87 -2.29 -8.84 -18.77
N ASP A 88 -1.94 -10.03 -18.27
CA ASP A 88 -0.68 -10.70 -18.61
C ASP A 88 -0.61 -11.04 -20.11
N GLU A 89 -1.71 -11.56 -20.67
CA GLU A 89 -1.83 -11.90 -22.08
C GLU A 89 -1.98 -10.69 -23.02
N ALA A 90 -2.44 -9.55 -22.48
CA ALA A 90 -2.41 -8.26 -23.16
C ALA A 90 -0.99 -7.67 -23.23
N GLY A 91 -0.01 -8.28 -22.56
CA GLY A 91 1.40 -7.87 -22.59
C GLY A 91 1.79 -6.93 -21.46
N ALA A 92 1.04 -6.88 -20.37
CA ALA A 92 1.45 -6.12 -19.19
C ALA A 92 2.82 -6.62 -18.71
N ASP A 93 3.72 -5.67 -18.47
CA ASP A 93 5.08 -5.94 -17.98
C ASP A 93 5.14 -6.06 -16.46
N ILE A 94 4.25 -5.33 -15.79
CA ILE A 94 4.10 -5.25 -14.34
C ILE A 94 2.60 -5.12 -14.07
N ILE A 95 2.09 -5.84 -13.08
CA ILE A 95 0.69 -5.74 -12.64
C ILE A 95 0.67 -5.44 -11.14
N ALA A 96 0.30 -4.21 -10.76
CA ALA A 96 0.20 -3.81 -9.36
C ALA A 96 -1.26 -3.82 -8.91
N LEU A 97 -1.57 -4.59 -7.86
CA LEU A 97 -2.91 -4.62 -7.29
C LEU A 97 -2.99 -3.58 -6.18
N ASP A 98 -3.77 -2.51 -6.34
CA ASP A 98 -4.04 -1.56 -5.23
C ASP A 98 -5.21 -2.05 -4.36
N ILE A 99 -5.11 -3.29 -3.86
CA ILE A 99 -6.14 -3.94 -3.05
C ILE A 99 -5.45 -4.67 -1.89
N GLU A 100 -5.73 -4.22 -0.66
CA GLU A 100 -5.26 -4.92 0.54
C GLU A 100 -6.02 -6.24 0.73
N MET A 101 -5.29 -7.35 0.74
CA MET A 101 -5.84 -8.70 0.96
C MET A 101 -5.12 -9.41 2.12
N PRO A 102 -5.23 -8.93 3.37
CA PRO A 102 -4.50 -9.50 4.51
C PRO A 102 -5.12 -10.78 5.09
N GLU A 103 -6.38 -11.05 4.77
CA GLU A 103 -7.17 -12.15 5.32
C GLU A 103 -7.58 -13.14 4.21
N PRO A 104 -7.65 -14.44 4.53
CA PRO A 104 -8.11 -15.46 3.58
C PRO A 104 -9.58 -15.24 3.20
N GLN A 105 -9.90 -15.50 1.93
CA GLN A 105 -11.29 -15.61 1.48
C GLN A 105 -11.88 -16.95 1.92
N ALA A 106 -13.16 -16.93 2.29
CA ALA A 106 -13.88 -18.15 2.60
C ALA A 106 -13.91 -19.09 1.39
N VAL A 107 -13.68 -20.38 1.64
CA VAL A 107 -13.82 -21.43 0.61
C VAL A 107 -15.25 -21.43 0.12
N ARG A 108 -15.41 -21.28 -1.20
CA ARG A 108 -16.72 -21.36 -1.83
C ARG A 108 -17.01 -22.79 -2.22
N PHE A 109 -18.28 -23.14 -2.23
CA PHE A 109 -18.77 -24.45 -2.59
C PHE A 109 -19.73 -24.28 -3.77
N ILE A 110 -19.40 -24.86 -4.92
CA ILE A 110 -20.19 -24.76 -6.14
C ILE A 110 -20.69 -26.14 -6.54
N SER A 111 -21.84 -26.23 -7.20
CA SER A 111 -22.28 -27.46 -7.87
C SER A 111 -22.39 -27.25 -9.35
N ASP A 112 -21.87 -28.22 -10.10
CA ASP A 112 -21.93 -28.23 -11.56
C ASP A 112 -23.32 -28.68 -12.08
N LYS A 113 -24.26 -29.02 -11.18
CA LYS A 113 -25.67 -29.34 -11.52
C LYS A 113 -26.58 -28.12 -11.48
N THR A 114 -26.08 -26.96 -11.87
CA THR A 114 -26.98 -25.94 -12.40
C THR A 114 -27.41 -26.39 -13.79
N ASP A 115 -28.72 -26.40 -14.03
CA ASP A 115 -29.32 -26.47 -15.37
C ASP A 115 -28.40 -25.79 -16.41
N PRO A 116 -28.13 -26.38 -17.60
CA PRO A 116 -27.23 -25.79 -18.60
C PRO A 116 -27.63 -24.37 -19.05
N TYR A 117 -28.84 -23.93 -18.73
CA TYR A 117 -29.32 -22.57 -18.94
C TYR A 117 -29.08 -21.61 -17.76
N PHE A 118 -28.48 -22.08 -16.66
CA PHE A 118 -28.15 -21.32 -15.46
C PHE A 118 -26.66 -21.39 -15.11
N PRO A 119 -26.01 -20.25 -14.77
CA PRO A 119 -24.61 -20.24 -14.36
C PRO A 119 -24.42 -20.99 -13.03
N PRO A 120 -23.23 -21.60 -12.78
CA PRO A 120 -22.91 -22.25 -11.52
C PRO A 120 -23.26 -21.36 -10.33
N ARG A 121 -24.09 -21.87 -9.43
CA ARG A 121 -24.54 -21.13 -8.26
C ARG A 121 -23.71 -21.54 -7.06
N GLU A 122 -23.26 -20.56 -6.29
CA GLU A 122 -22.68 -20.81 -4.98
C GLU A 122 -23.74 -21.45 -4.09
N ILE A 123 -23.39 -22.62 -3.54
CA ILE A 123 -24.26 -23.41 -2.69
C ILE A 123 -23.94 -23.09 -1.25
N ILE A 124 -24.98 -22.73 -0.49
CA ILE A 124 -24.86 -22.57 0.95
C ILE A 124 -25.11 -23.95 1.56
N ALA A 125 -24.36 -24.34 2.60
CA ALA A 125 -24.42 -25.67 3.22
C ALA A 125 -25.85 -26.15 3.61
N ALA A 126 -26.84 -25.27 3.64
CA ALA A 126 -28.26 -25.58 3.86
C ALA A 126 -28.97 -26.24 2.67
N ASP A 127 -28.40 -26.23 1.46
CA ASP A 127 -29.08 -26.63 0.23
C ASP A 127 -29.11 -28.15 -0.01
N GLY A 128 -28.49 -28.96 0.87
CA GLY A 128 -28.55 -30.43 0.81
C GLY A 128 -27.94 -31.04 -0.46
N ALA A 129 -27.16 -30.27 -1.23
CA ALA A 129 -26.55 -30.73 -2.47
C ALA A 129 -25.46 -31.77 -2.19
N THR A 130 -25.53 -32.89 -2.92
CA THR A 130 -24.62 -34.04 -2.74
C THR A 130 -23.40 -34.01 -3.66
N ASP A 131 -23.32 -33.05 -4.59
CA ASP A 131 -22.32 -32.98 -5.64
C ASP A 131 -21.74 -31.56 -5.68
N VAL A 132 -20.80 -31.30 -4.78
CA VAL A 132 -20.30 -29.97 -4.45
C VAL A 132 -18.78 -29.96 -4.55
N THR A 133 -18.26 -29.02 -5.33
CA THR A 133 -16.83 -28.78 -5.53
C THR A 133 -16.39 -27.60 -4.66
N ALA A 134 -15.35 -27.81 -3.86
CA ALA A 134 -14.72 -26.75 -3.10
C ALA A 134 -13.82 -25.90 -4.02
N VAL A 135 -14.00 -24.59 -3.97
CA VAL A 135 -13.23 -23.61 -4.74
C VAL A 135 -12.39 -22.78 -3.77
N PHE A 136 -11.08 -22.85 -3.96
CA PHE A 136 -10.09 -22.14 -3.16
C PHE A 136 -9.61 -20.90 -3.94
N ASP A 137 -10.40 -19.83 -3.87
CA ASP A 137 -10.17 -18.62 -4.66
C ASP A 137 -8.79 -17.99 -4.45
N ASP A 138 -8.28 -17.97 -3.21
CA ASP A 138 -6.95 -17.43 -2.90
C ASP A 138 -5.83 -18.24 -3.58
N SER A 139 -6.00 -19.56 -3.70
CA SER A 139 -5.04 -20.45 -4.38
C SER A 139 -5.05 -20.21 -5.89
N MET A 140 -6.23 -20.02 -6.48
CA MET A 140 -6.35 -19.71 -7.92
C MET A 140 -5.66 -18.39 -8.28
N LEU A 141 -5.86 -17.35 -7.45
CA LEU A 141 -5.18 -16.08 -7.65
C LEU A 141 -3.67 -16.21 -7.46
N ALA A 142 -3.23 -16.92 -6.42
CA ALA A 142 -1.80 -17.16 -6.19
C ALA A 142 -1.14 -17.92 -7.35
N GLU A 143 -1.83 -18.88 -7.97
CA GLU A 143 -1.34 -19.65 -9.11
C GLU A 143 -1.14 -18.76 -10.35
N VAL A 144 -2.11 -17.92 -10.68
CA VAL A 144 -1.99 -16.95 -11.78
C VAL A 144 -0.84 -15.96 -11.52
N MET A 145 -0.75 -15.43 -10.30
CA MET A 145 0.35 -14.53 -9.91
C MET A 145 1.71 -15.21 -10.06
N ALA A 146 1.84 -16.47 -9.63
CA ALA A 146 3.06 -17.25 -9.74
C ALA A 146 3.43 -17.53 -11.20
N LYS A 147 2.44 -17.87 -12.04
CA LYS A 147 2.61 -18.14 -13.47
C LYS A 147 3.07 -16.88 -14.22
N SER A 148 2.45 -15.74 -13.95
CA SER A 148 2.83 -14.46 -14.57
C SER A 148 4.20 -14.00 -14.07
N GLY A 149 4.46 -14.05 -12.76
CA GLY A 149 5.70 -13.55 -12.16
C GLY A 149 5.84 -12.01 -12.18
N LYS A 150 4.78 -11.29 -12.58
CA LYS A 150 4.77 -9.82 -12.74
C LYS A 150 3.90 -9.08 -11.73
N CYS A 151 3.24 -9.81 -10.83
CA CYS A 151 2.26 -9.24 -9.91
C CYS A 151 2.93 -8.60 -8.67
N LEU A 152 2.46 -7.43 -8.25
CA LEU A 152 2.90 -6.73 -7.04
C LEU A 152 1.73 -6.60 -6.07
N MET A 153 2.03 -6.78 -4.79
CA MET A 153 1.04 -6.74 -3.72
C MET A 153 1.31 -5.61 -2.72
N PRO A 154 0.29 -4.86 -2.30
CA PRO A 154 0.45 -3.76 -1.37
C PRO A 154 0.41 -4.32 0.05
N MET A 155 1.30 -3.83 0.91
CA MET A 155 1.18 -4.00 2.36
C MET A 155 0.65 -2.71 2.96
N HIS A 156 0.13 -2.78 4.18
CA HIS A 156 -0.16 -1.58 4.96
C HIS A 156 0.78 -1.52 6.15
N ILE A 157 1.27 -0.32 6.49
CA ILE A 157 2.06 -0.09 7.70
C ILE A 157 1.27 0.88 8.58
N ASP A 158 0.71 0.36 9.65
CA ASP A 158 -0.08 1.15 10.59
C ASP A 158 0.88 1.99 11.48
N THR A 159 0.86 3.30 11.28
CA THR A 159 1.61 4.30 12.06
C THR A 159 0.94 4.68 13.38
N GLY A 160 -0.28 4.18 13.60
CA GLY A 160 -1.06 4.45 14.80
C GLY A 160 -0.51 3.79 16.07
N SER A 161 -1.27 3.92 17.15
CA SER A 161 -0.97 3.21 18.41
C SER A 161 -0.83 1.70 18.16
N PRO A 162 0.08 1.00 18.86
CA PRO A 162 0.28 -0.43 18.66
C PRO A 162 -1.06 -1.15 18.64
N ARG A 163 -1.28 -1.95 17.59
CA ARG A 163 -2.53 -2.65 17.29
C ARG A 163 -3.10 -3.21 18.60
N ASN A 164 -4.30 -2.79 18.97
CA ASN A 164 -4.93 -3.21 20.23
C ASN A 164 -5.43 -4.65 20.11
N LEU A 165 -4.48 -5.58 20.12
CA LEU A 165 -4.73 -7.01 20.09
C LEU A 165 -5.18 -7.47 21.48
N SER A 166 -6.15 -8.37 21.51
CA SER A 166 -6.45 -9.13 22.72
C SER A 166 -5.19 -9.85 23.21
N ASP A 167 -5.06 -10.07 24.52
CA ASP A 167 -3.89 -10.76 25.09
C ASP A 167 -3.67 -12.13 24.44
N ARG A 168 -4.76 -12.82 24.09
CA ARG A 168 -4.74 -14.06 23.31
C ARG A 168 -4.07 -13.91 21.95
N ASN A 169 -4.47 -12.92 21.16
CA ASN A 169 -3.90 -12.70 19.84
C ASN A 169 -2.42 -12.31 19.93
N ARG A 170 -2.04 -11.56 20.98
CA ARG A 170 -0.63 -11.23 21.26
C ARG A 170 0.20 -12.49 21.60
N GLN A 171 -0.35 -13.41 22.39
CA GLN A 171 0.29 -14.69 22.68
C GLN A 171 0.47 -15.55 21.42
N LEU A 172 -0.56 -15.62 20.56
CA LEU A 172 -0.47 -16.33 19.29
C LEU A 172 0.59 -15.75 18.36
N GLU A 173 0.62 -14.43 18.18
CA GLU A 173 1.63 -13.77 17.34
C GLU A 173 3.04 -14.04 17.86
N LYS A 174 3.27 -13.95 19.17
CA LYS A 174 4.56 -14.28 19.79
C LYS A 174 4.95 -15.75 19.54
N LEU A 175 4.02 -16.67 19.79
CA LEU A 175 4.28 -18.10 19.64
C LEU A 175 4.60 -18.47 18.18
N PHE A 176 3.83 -17.99 17.21
CA PHE A 176 4.14 -18.23 15.81
C PHE A 176 5.43 -17.54 15.36
N SER A 177 5.75 -16.37 15.91
CA SER A 177 7.04 -15.72 15.66
C SER A 177 8.21 -16.61 16.06
N GLU A 178 8.14 -17.29 17.20
CA GLU A 178 9.17 -18.24 17.66
C GLU A 178 9.15 -19.56 16.88
N LEU A 179 7.96 -20.08 16.54
CA LEU A 179 7.83 -21.37 15.87
C LEU A 179 8.25 -21.36 14.39
N VAL A 180 7.98 -20.27 13.67
CA VAL A 180 8.25 -20.18 12.23
C VAL A 180 9.68 -19.65 11.96
N THR A 181 10.39 -19.16 13.00
CA THR A 181 11.80 -18.72 12.90
C THR A 181 12.82 -19.81 13.20
N VAL A 182 12.44 -20.85 13.95
CA VAL A 182 13.34 -21.95 14.34
C VAL A 182 13.13 -23.14 13.40
N ASP A 183 14.09 -23.33 12.48
CA ASP A 183 14.27 -24.46 11.56
C ASP A 183 13.03 -24.94 10.79
N ILE A 184 13.02 -24.63 9.48
CA ILE A 184 12.11 -25.17 8.45
C ILE A 184 10.71 -24.54 8.53
N ILE A 185 10.12 -24.20 7.39
CA ILE A 185 8.73 -23.76 7.28
C ILE A 185 7.84 -24.92 7.77
N LEU A 186 7.59 -24.99 9.08
CA LEU A 186 6.73 -25.99 9.68
C LEU A 186 5.36 -25.88 9.02
N SER A 187 4.77 -27.02 8.69
CA SER A 187 3.40 -27.08 8.22
C SER A 187 2.45 -26.50 9.29
N PHE A 188 1.23 -26.17 8.86
CA PHE A 188 0.22 -25.68 9.79
C PHE A 188 -0.05 -26.70 10.90
N ASP A 189 -0.14 -27.99 10.57
CA ASP A 189 -0.44 -29.05 11.53
C ASP A 189 0.69 -29.25 12.53
N GLU A 190 1.95 -29.20 12.08
CA GLU A 190 3.12 -29.26 12.97
C GLU A 190 3.17 -28.04 13.90
N SER A 191 2.94 -26.83 13.36
CA SER A 191 2.92 -25.61 14.16
C SER A 191 1.79 -25.64 15.19
N ARG A 192 0.60 -26.11 14.78
CA ARG A 192 -0.57 -26.27 15.65
C ARG A 192 -0.34 -27.27 16.78
N SER A 193 0.40 -28.36 16.52
CA SER A 193 0.72 -29.37 17.54
C SER A 193 1.55 -28.82 18.70
N LYS A 194 2.25 -27.70 18.48
CA LYS A 194 3.09 -27.02 19.48
C LYS A 194 2.32 -25.94 20.27
N ILE A 195 1.05 -25.69 19.96
CA ILE A 195 0.22 -24.71 20.68
C ILE A 195 -0.37 -25.36 21.95
N PRO A 196 -0.31 -24.70 23.12
CA PRO A 196 -0.95 -25.19 24.34
C PRO A 196 -2.44 -25.48 24.14
N SER A 197 -2.93 -26.61 24.64
CA SER A 197 -4.32 -27.04 24.48
C SER A 197 -5.34 -26.05 25.03
N GLU A 198 -5.01 -25.38 26.15
CA GLU A 198 -5.83 -24.32 26.75
C GLU A 198 -6.07 -23.15 25.79
N LEU A 199 -5.00 -22.73 25.08
CA LEU A 199 -5.07 -21.65 24.10
C LEU A 199 -5.86 -22.07 22.86
N ILE A 200 -5.74 -23.32 22.43
CA ILE A 200 -6.54 -23.89 21.33
C ILE A 200 -8.03 -23.87 21.68
N GLU A 201 -8.38 -24.26 22.90
CA GLU A 201 -9.77 -24.30 23.37
C GLU A 201 -10.38 -22.90 23.51
N ASP A 202 -9.63 -21.93 24.05
CA ASP A 202 -10.06 -20.52 24.11
C ASP A 202 -10.29 -19.95 22.68
N CYS A 203 -9.36 -20.20 21.75
CA CYS A 203 -9.53 -19.79 20.36
C CYS A 203 -10.78 -20.44 19.73
N ARG A 204 -10.96 -21.76 19.90
CA ARG A 204 -12.10 -22.49 19.34
C ARG A 204 -13.45 -21.92 19.78
N ASN A 205 -13.56 -21.48 21.03
CA ASN A 205 -14.80 -20.96 21.59
C ASN A 205 -15.07 -19.50 21.20
N SER A 206 -14.02 -18.72 20.93
CA SER A 206 -14.13 -17.28 20.67
C SER A 206 -14.06 -16.91 19.18
N ASP A 207 -12.99 -17.36 18.51
CA ASP A 207 -12.72 -17.12 17.09
C ASP A 207 -11.89 -18.29 16.54
N PRO A 208 -12.53 -19.28 15.89
CA PRO A 208 -11.84 -20.47 15.40
C PRO A 208 -10.80 -20.18 14.32
N TYR A 209 -10.81 -18.97 13.72
CA TYR A 209 -9.86 -18.55 12.70
C TYR A 209 -8.63 -17.83 13.25
N SER A 210 -8.58 -17.53 14.56
CA SER A 210 -7.45 -16.84 15.18
C SER A 210 -6.10 -17.56 14.99
N ILE A 211 -6.08 -18.89 15.10
CA ILE A 211 -4.86 -19.71 14.94
C ILE A 211 -4.38 -19.74 13.48
N PRO A 212 -5.21 -20.14 12.48
CA PRO A 212 -4.83 -20.05 11.07
C PRO A 212 -4.38 -18.64 10.65
N ARG A 213 -5.08 -17.60 11.11
CA ARG A 213 -4.76 -16.20 10.81
C ARG A 213 -3.38 -15.82 11.35
N ALA A 214 -3.07 -16.15 12.60
CA ALA A 214 -1.77 -15.84 13.20
C ALA A 214 -0.62 -16.60 12.50
N TYR A 215 -0.84 -17.87 12.14
CA TYR A 215 0.11 -18.65 11.35
C TYR A 215 0.38 -18.03 9.96
N LEU A 216 -0.69 -17.75 9.20
CA LEU A 216 -0.58 -17.16 7.87
C LEU A 216 0.06 -15.78 7.92
N ARG A 217 -0.33 -14.94 8.88
CA ARG A 217 0.27 -13.64 9.11
C ARG A 217 1.78 -13.75 9.31
N GLN A 218 2.25 -14.70 10.12
CA GLN A 218 3.70 -14.81 10.33
C GLN A 218 4.45 -15.34 9.11
N ARG A 219 3.87 -16.27 8.35
CA ARG A 219 4.43 -16.68 7.05
C ARG A 219 4.49 -15.52 6.06
N ALA A 220 3.51 -14.63 6.08
CA ALA A 220 3.47 -13.45 5.22
C ALA A 220 4.55 -12.43 5.61
N LEU A 221 4.77 -12.19 6.90
CA LEU A 221 5.83 -11.30 7.39
C LEU A 221 7.22 -11.80 6.98
N ILE A 222 7.49 -13.09 7.14
CA ILE A 222 8.76 -13.70 6.68
C ILE A 222 8.91 -13.55 5.16
N ALA A 223 7.84 -13.78 4.41
CA ALA A 223 7.86 -13.62 2.96
C ALA A 223 8.13 -12.18 2.52
N LEU A 224 7.68 -11.17 3.28
CA LEU A 224 7.95 -9.76 3.01
C LEU A 224 9.41 -9.37 3.17
N GLU A 225 10.18 -10.06 4.02
CA GLU A 225 11.58 -9.70 4.29
C GLU A 225 12.45 -9.63 3.03
N ARG A 226 12.11 -10.39 1.98
CA ARG A 226 12.79 -10.37 0.68
C ARG A 226 12.63 -9.07 -0.11
N PHE A 227 11.69 -8.21 0.31
CA PHE A 227 11.38 -6.92 -0.29
C PHE A 227 11.84 -5.75 0.58
N ALA A 228 12.50 -6.03 1.70
CA ALA A 228 13.09 -5.00 2.52
C ALA A 228 14.29 -4.34 1.83
N LEU A 229 14.46 -3.05 2.07
CA LEU A 229 15.62 -2.27 1.69
C LEU A 229 16.80 -2.54 2.64
N GLU A 230 18.01 -2.29 2.17
CA GLU A 230 19.23 -2.40 2.97
C GLU A 230 19.37 -1.19 3.91
N ASP A 231 19.25 -1.42 5.22
CA ASP A 231 19.21 -0.37 6.26
C ASP A 231 20.48 0.51 6.29
N ASP A 232 21.65 -0.02 5.92
CA ASP A 232 22.93 0.70 5.94
C ASP A 232 23.02 1.82 4.88
N LYS A 233 22.19 1.75 3.84
CA LYS A 233 22.13 2.75 2.76
C LYS A 233 21.10 3.85 3.00
N LEU A 234 20.41 3.83 4.14
CA LEU A 234 19.33 4.76 4.48
C LEU A 234 19.70 5.70 5.64
N SER A 235 21.01 5.93 5.83
CA SER A 235 21.53 6.70 6.97
C SER A 235 21.06 8.15 6.95
N ASN A 236 20.55 8.65 8.08
CA ASN A 236 20.09 10.03 8.32
C ASN A 236 18.72 10.42 7.74
N LEU A 237 18.02 9.55 7.03
CA LEU A 237 16.63 9.77 6.67
C LEU A 237 15.74 9.63 7.93
N HIS A 238 14.79 10.53 8.14
CA HIS A 238 13.76 10.31 9.16
C HIS A 238 12.78 9.24 8.66
N ILE A 239 12.80 8.07 9.30
CA ILE A 239 11.97 6.93 8.88
C ILE A 239 10.89 6.68 9.92
N ARG A 240 9.63 6.79 9.49
CA ARG A 240 8.48 6.47 10.33
C ARG A 240 8.45 4.97 10.62
N THR A 241 8.06 4.63 11.84
CA THR A 241 7.94 3.23 12.27
C THR A 241 6.47 2.86 12.46
N GLY A 242 6.10 1.64 12.07
CA GLY A 242 4.74 1.14 12.26
C GLY A 242 4.64 -0.38 12.28
N ALA A 243 3.40 -0.87 12.38
CA ALA A 243 3.10 -2.30 12.38
C ALA A 243 2.62 -2.78 11.01
N ILE A 244 3.23 -3.85 10.48
CA ILE A 244 2.88 -4.38 9.16
C ILE A 244 1.52 -5.11 9.22
N ILE A 245 0.67 -4.81 8.26
CA ILE A 245 -0.48 -5.61 7.85
C ILE A 245 -0.11 -6.17 6.46
N PRO A 246 0.39 -7.42 6.40
CA PRO A 246 0.90 -7.99 5.17
C PRO A 246 -0.26 -8.48 4.30
N PRO A 247 -0.06 -8.63 2.97
CA PRO A 247 -0.96 -9.45 2.16
C PRO A 247 -0.98 -10.90 2.67
N LEU A 248 -2.02 -11.64 2.30
CA LEU A 248 -2.16 -13.06 2.60
C LEU A 248 -0.90 -13.83 2.18
N ALA A 249 -0.46 -14.76 3.03
CA ALA A 249 0.79 -15.50 2.87
C ALA A 249 0.97 -16.11 1.47
N THR A 250 -0.07 -16.74 0.93
CA THR A 250 -0.05 -17.36 -0.40
C THR A 250 0.14 -16.35 -1.52
N LEU A 251 -0.43 -15.15 -1.41
CA LEU A 251 -0.30 -14.08 -2.41
C LEU A 251 1.07 -13.41 -2.33
N ILE A 252 1.53 -13.08 -1.11
CA ILE A 252 2.83 -12.43 -0.95
C ILE A 252 3.99 -13.40 -1.24
N GLN A 253 3.81 -14.71 -1.15
CA GLN A 253 4.82 -15.69 -1.55
C GLN A 253 5.05 -15.74 -3.06
N THR A 254 4.02 -15.42 -3.85
CA THR A 254 4.09 -15.45 -5.33
C THR A 254 4.29 -14.08 -5.94
N ALA A 255 4.07 -12.99 -5.18
CA ALA A 255 4.33 -11.64 -5.63
C ALA A 255 5.81 -11.43 -6.05
N SER A 256 6.01 -10.61 -7.06
CA SER A 256 7.32 -10.25 -7.63
C SER A 256 8.00 -9.08 -6.92
N GLN A 257 7.21 -8.25 -6.23
CA GLN A 257 7.63 -7.13 -5.39
C GLN A 257 6.46 -6.70 -4.46
N SER A 258 6.77 -5.98 -3.38
CA SER A 258 5.78 -5.39 -2.48
C SER A 258 6.25 -4.03 -1.95
N GLY A 259 5.31 -3.22 -1.47
CA GLY A 259 5.56 -1.90 -0.87
C GLY A 259 4.33 -1.46 -0.08
N PHE A 260 4.49 -0.48 0.80
CA PHE A 260 3.39 -0.05 1.66
C PHE A 260 2.48 0.99 0.98
N VAL A 261 1.19 1.07 1.33
CA VAL A 261 0.25 2.05 0.76
C VAL A 261 -0.18 3.14 1.76
N THR A 262 0.40 3.13 2.96
CA THR A 262 0.08 4.09 4.01
C THR A 262 0.25 5.54 3.55
N VAL A 263 -0.74 6.36 3.87
CA VAL A 263 -0.73 7.81 3.67
C VAL A 263 -1.09 8.52 4.97
N ASP A 264 -0.40 9.62 5.25
CA ASP A 264 -0.70 10.49 6.38
C ASP A 264 -1.19 11.84 5.83
N PRO A 265 -2.50 12.14 5.90
CA PRO A 265 -3.00 13.43 5.47
C PRO A 265 -2.47 14.57 6.34
N ASP A 266 -2.36 15.77 5.78
CA ASP A 266 -2.11 16.99 6.55
C ASP A 266 -3.26 17.23 7.56
N SER A 267 -3.09 18.18 8.49
CA SER A 267 -4.10 18.45 9.53
C SER A 267 -5.46 18.92 8.99
N ASP A 268 -5.57 19.24 7.70
CA ASP A 268 -6.82 19.57 7.00
C ASP A 268 -7.42 18.39 6.21
N GLY A 269 -6.83 17.20 6.33
CA GLY A 269 -7.28 15.97 5.67
C GLY A 269 -6.82 15.83 4.22
N VAL A 270 -6.06 16.78 3.68
CA VAL A 270 -5.55 16.73 2.31
C VAL A 270 -4.20 16.01 2.27
N VAL A 271 -4.04 15.06 1.36
CA VAL A 271 -2.76 14.39 1.14
C VAL A 271 -1.92 15.21 0.17
N ARG A 272 -0.86 15.84 0.70
CA ARG A 272 0.10 16.64 -0.08
C ARG A 272 1.45 15.96 -0.22
N ARG A 273 1.77 15.06 0.71
CA ARG A 273 3.07 14.39 0.84
C ARG A 273 2.84 12.91 1.10
N ILE A 274 3.80 12.09 0.69
CA ILE A 274 3.76 10.64 0.89
C ILE A 274 5.10 10.18 1.47
N PRO A 275 5.12 9.44 2.58
CA PRO A 275 6.33 8.80 3.07
C PRO A 275 6.87 7.83 2.01
N MET A 276 8.16 7.93 1.70
CA MET A 276 8.76 7.09 0.65
C MET A 276 9.34 5.79 1.19
N ILE A 277 9.75 5.78 2.47
CA ILE A 277 10.35 4.64 3.16
C ILE A 277 9.81 4.61 4.59
N MET A 278 9.44 3.41 5.06
CA MET A 278 8.98 3.19 6.43
C MET A 278 9.66 1.97 7.04
N LYS A 279 9.88 2.02 8.36
CA LYS A 279 10.47 0.93 9.14
C LYS A 279 9.37 0.12 9.81
N ALA A 280 9.41 -1.19 9.67
CA ALA A 280 8.48 -2.08 10.33
C ALA A 280 9.12 -3.45 10.51
N GLY A 281 8.87 -4.12 11.65
CA GLY A 281 9.51 -5.41 11.94
C GLY A 281 11.05 -5.37 11.92
N GLY A 282 11.66 -4.21 12.20
CA GLY A 282 13.11 -4.03 12.19
C GLY A 282 13.73 -3.80 10.81
N ARG A 283 12.95 -3.83 9.73
CA ARG A 283 13.40 -3.64 8.34
C ARG A 283 12.75 -2.40 7.71
N CYS A 284 13.40 -1.82 6.70
CA CYS A 284 12.83 -0.72 5.92
C CYS A 284 12.12 -1.24 4.66
N TYR A 285 10.95 -0.68 4.36
CA TYR A 285 10.14 -1.03 3.19
C TYR A 285 9.88 0.22 2.35
N PRO A 286 9.86 0.11 1.00
CA PRO A 286 9.54 1.22 0.13
C PRO A 286 8.02 1.45 0.05
N GLN A 287 7.62 2.68 -0.25
CA GLN A 287 6.25 3.00 -0.65
C GLN A 287 5.89 2.19 -1.91
N PHE A 288 4.62 1.79 -2.05
CA PHE A 288 4.18 0.92 -3.14
C PHE A 288 4.48 1.52 -4.52
N ALA A 289 4.24 2.82 -4.69
CA ALA A 289 4.61 3.55 -5.91
C ALA A 289 6.13 3.53 -6.18
N LEU A 290 6.95 3.67 -5.14
CA LEU A 290 8.41 3.56 -5.26
C LEU A 290 8.84 2.14 -5.66
N ALA A 291 8.21 1.12 -5.07
CA ALA A 291 8.47 -0.28 -5.38
C ALA A 291 8.13 -0.61 -6.85
N ILE A 292 7.01 -0.08 -7.36
CA ILE A 292 6.60 -0.19 -8.77
C ILE A 292 7.62 0.51 -9.67
N ALA A 293 8.01 1.75 -9.35
CA ALA A 293 8.96 2.53 -10.14
C ALA A 293 10.34 1.84 -10.23
N ILE A 294 10.87 1.35 -9.09
CA ILE A 294 12.12 0.59 -9.06
C ILE A 294 11.99 -0.66 -9.93
N LYS A 295 10.90 -1.43 -9.78
CA LYS A 295 10.71 -2.68 -10.54
C LYS A 295 10.64 -2.42 -12.05
N SER A 296 9.94 -1.35 -12.45
CA SER A 296 9.82 -0.92 -13.84
C SER A 296 11.18 -0.54 -14.42
N LEU A 297 11.88 0.40 -13.77
CA LEU A 297 13.19 0.87 -14.22
C LEU A 297 14.26 -0.23 -14.18
N GLN A 298 14.18 -1.17 -13.24
CA GLN A 298 15.13 -2.29 -13.18
C GLN A 298 15.04 -3.22 -14.41
N ARG A 299 13.86 -3.32 -15.04
CA ARG A 299 13.72 -4.11 -16.27
C ARG A 299 14.44 -3.46 -17.45
N GLU A 300 14.45 -2.13 -17.50
CA GLU A 300 15.06 -1.36 -18.59
C GLU A 300 16.56 -1.09 -18.36
N HIS A 301 16.92 -0.74 -17.13
CA HIS A 301 18.24 -0.19 -16.76
C HIS A 301 19.10 -1.13 -15.89
N GLY A 302 18.58 -2.32 -15.56
CA GLY A 302 19.28 -3.32 -14.76
C GLY A 302 19.22 -3.08 -13.25
N HIS A 303 20.16 -3.67 -12.50
CA HIS A 303 20.15 -3.64 -11.04
C HIS A 303 20.12 -2.20 -10.48
N CYS A 304 19.26 -1.96 -9.48
CA CYS A 304 19.11 -0.66 -8.82
C CYS A 304 19.73 -0.68 -7.43
N THR A 305 20.57 0.30 -7.12
CA THR A 305 21.03 0.62 -5.77
C THR A 305 20.30 1.85 -5.26
N ILE A 306 19.84 1.80 -4.02
CA ILE A 306 19.09 2.88 -3.39
C ILE A 306 19.96 3.46 -2.27
N GLN A 307 20.08 4.77 -2.25
CA GLN A 307 20.71 5.52 -1.17
C GLN A 307 19.71 6.58 -0.69
N ALA A 308 19.65 6.83 0.60
CA ALA A 308 18.79 7.88 1.14
C ALA A 308 19.46 8.59 2.31
N ASP A 309 19.32 9.91 2.33
CA ASP A 309 19.81 10.79 3.39
C ASP A 309 18.80 11.92 3.66
N ALA A 310 19.24 13.01 4.29
CA ALA A 310 18.37 14.14 4.61
C ALA A 310 17.98 14.98 3.39
N ASP A 311 18.69 14.86 2.27
CA ASP A 311 18.48 15.66 1.06
C ASP A 311 17.56 14.94 0.04
N GLY A 312 17.47 13.61 0.10
CA GLY A 312 16.65 12.86 -0.85
C GLY A 312 16.81 11.34 -0.80
N ILE A 313 16.13 10.70 -1.74
CA ILE A 313 16.35 9.30 -2.11
C ILE A 313 16.94 9.27 -3.52
N GLU A 314 18.11 8.67 -3.66
CA GLU A 314 18.84 8.50 -4.90
C GLU A 314 18.75 7.04 -5.37
N LEU A 315 18.34 6.85 -6.62
CA LEU A 315 18.29 5.55 -7.29
C LEU A 315 19.37 5.51 -8.37
N LYS A 316 20.30 4.54 -8.27
CA LYS A 316 21.38 4.33 -9.24
C LYS A 316 21.22 3.00 -9.95
N PHE A 317 21.16 3.01 -11.27
CA PHE A 317 21.01 1.80 -12.09
C PHE A 317 22.32 1.34 -12.73
N ALA A 318 22.37 0.08 -13.15
CA ALA A 318 23.59 -0.56 -13.64
C ALA A 318 24.14 0.08 -14.93
N ASP A 319 23.29 0.71 -15.73
CA ASP A 319 23.65 1.42 -16.96
C ASP A 319 24.08 2.88 -16.74
N GLY A 320 24.11 3.33 -15.48
CA GLY A 320 24.48 4.69 -15.09
C GLY A 320 23.31 5.67 -15.04
N LEU A 321 22.06 5.23 -15.24
CA LEU A 321 20.89 6.07 -14.97
C LEU A 321 20.82 6.41 -13.47
N GLU A 322 20.60 7.68 -13.17
CA GLU A 322 20.37 8.17 -11.82
C GLU A 322 19.00 8.87 -11.72
N ARG A 323 18.32 8.72 -10.57
CA ARG A 323 17.06 9.39 -10.26
C ARG A 323 17.08 9.89 -8.82
N ASP A 324 16.80 11.18 -8.66
CA ASP A 324 16.69 11.82 -7.35
C ASP A 324 15.23 12.10 -7.01
N ILE A 325 14.84 11.70 -5.81
CA ILE A 325 13.52 11.94 -5.26
C ILE A 325 13.69 12.86 -4.04
N PRO A 326 13.34 14.15 -4.15
CA PRO A 326 13.44 15.07 -3.03
C PRO A 326 12.41 14.70 -1.96
N VAL A 327 12.85 14.68 -0.71
CA VAL A 327 12.02 14.43 0.47
C VAL A 327 12.12 15.60 1.45
N ASP A 328 11.13 15.73 2.32
CA ASP A 328 11.21 16.62 3.46
C ASP A 328 12.00 16.01 4.63
N ASP A 329 12.10 16.76 5.72
CA ASP A 329 12.74 16.33 6.97
C ASP A 329 12.09 15.11 7.63
N GLN A 330 10.89 14.71 7.17
CA GLN A 330 10.14 13.53 7.59
C GLN A 330 10.24 12.38 6.58
N GLY A 331 11.14 12.46 5.60
CA GLY A 331 11.34 11.46 4.56
C GLY A 331 10.14 11.30 3.60
N SER A 332 9.31 12.34 3.50
CA SER A 332 8.12 12.34 2.66
C SER A 332 8.33 13.15 1.38
N MET A 333 7.95 12.56 0.25
CA MET A 333 7.98 13.23 -1.05
C MET A 333 6.74 14.10 -1.22
N LEU A 334 6.91 15.34 -1.71
CA LEU A 334 5.79 16.18 -2.13
C LEU A 334 5.15 15.61 -3.40
N ILE A 335 3.84 15.39 -3.37
CA ILE A 335 3.10 14.88 -4.53
C ILE A 335 3.02 15.97 -5.61
N ASN A 336 3.38 15.61 -6.84
CA ASN A 336 3.13 16.44 -8.01
C ASN A 336 1.88 15.95 -8.74
N TRP A 337 0.70 16.37 -8.29
CA TRP A 337 -0.59 15.95 -8.85
C TRP A 337 -0.69 16.30 -10.33
N ILE A 338 -0.96 15.32 -11.20
CA ILE A 338 -1.17 15.59 -12.63
C ILE A 338 -2.44 16.44 -12.77
N LEU A 339 -2.33 17.61 -13.42
CA LEU A 339 -3.50 18.45 -13.67
C LEU A 339 -4.46 17.74 -14.62
N PRO A 340 -5.77 17.70 -14.32
CA PRO A 340 -6.76 17.35 -15.32
C PRO A 340 -6.70 18.43 -16.41
N LYS A 341 -6.08 18.10 -17.56
CA LYS A 341 -6.10 18.98 -18.73
C LYS A 341 -7.51 19.04 -19.30
N THR A 342 -7.85 20.18 -19.86
CA THR A 342 -9.05 20.42 -20.68
C THR A 342 -9.26 19.29 -21.70
N GLN A 343 -10.53 19.00 -22.01
CA GLN A 343 -11.13 17.86 -22.74
C GLN A 343 -10.38 17.18 -23.93
N GLU A 344 -9.24 17.68 -24.42
CA GLU A 344 -8.57 17.20 -25.65
C GLU A 344 -7.15 16.61 -25.47
N ALA A 345 -6.60 16.53 -24.25
CA ALA A 345 -5.32 15.84 -24.02
C ALA A 345 -5.45 14.84 -22.87
N SER A 346 -5.27 13.55 -23.18
CA SER A 346 -5.47 12.39 -22.31
C SER A 346 -4.72 12.52 -20.98
N GLY A 347 -5.45 12.47 -19.85
CA GLY A 347 -4.87 12.25 -18.52
C GLY A 347 -4.24 10.84 -18.40
N PRO A 348 -3.97 10.35 -17.19
CA PRO A 348 -3.64 8.94 -17.00
C PRO A 348 -4.67 8.07 -17.71
N LEU A 349 -4.24 7.00 -18.37
CA LEU A 349 -5.18 6.14 -19.07
C LEU A 349 -5.93 5.31 -18.04
N HIS A 350 -7.21 5.59 -17.85
CA HIS A 350 -8.12 4.79 -17.04
C HIS A 350 -8.98 3.93 -17.96
N ILE A 351 -9.00 2.63 -17.71
CA ILE A 351 -9.91 1.69 -18.34
C ILE A 351 -10.65 0.90 -17.27
N SER A 352 -11.86 0.45 -17.57
CA SER A 352 -12.59 -0.41 -16.65
C SER A 352 -12.17 -1.86 -16.77
N VAL A 353 -12.41 -2.64 -15.71
CA VAL A 353 -12.28 -4.11 -15.78
C VAL A 353 -13.19 -4.70 -16.87
N LYS A 354 -14.36 -4.11 -17.12
CA LYS A 354 -15.19 -4.50 -18.26
C LYS A 354 -14.45 -4.34 -19.60
N GLN A 355 -13.81 -3.19 -19.84
CA GLN A 355 -13.04 -2.98 -21.07
C GLN A 355 -11.88 -3.97 -21.21
N VAL A 356 -11.24 -4.35 -20.10
CA VAL A 356 -10.24 -5.44 -20.09
C VAL A 356 -10.88 -6.76 -20.55
N ALA A 357 -12.06 -7.11 -20.04
CA ALA A 357 -12.78 -8.31 -20.44
C ALA A 357 -13.25 -8.29 -21.91
N ASP A 358 -13.65 -7.13 -22.43
CA ASP A 358 -14.10 -6.97 -23.81
C ASP A 358 -12.94 -7.24 -24.81
N ILE A 359 -11.71 -6.81 -24.49
CA ILE A 359 -10.49 -7.10 -25.31
C ILE A 359 -10.29 -8.61 -25.50
N TRP A 360 -10.62 -9.40 -24.48
CA TRP A 360 -10.50 -10.85 -24.53
C TRP A 360 -11.57 -11.49 -25.41
N GLN A 361 -12.79 -10.96 -25.42
CA GLN A 361 -13.90 -11.51 -26.20
C GLN A 361 -13.80 -11.22 -27.70
N ASP A 362 -13.12 -10.14 -28.08
CA ASP A 362 -12.94 -9.73 -29.48
C ASP A 362 -11.76 -10.44 -30.19
N ARG A 363 -11.02 -11.32 -29.49
CA ARG A 363 -9.98 -12.19 -30.04
C ARG A 363 -10.55 -13.54 -30.45
#